data_AF-A0A939E2X7-F1
#
_entry.id   AF-A0A939E2X7-F1
#
_cell.length_a   1.000
_cell.length_b   1.000
_cell.length_c   1.000
_cell.angle_alpha   90.00
_cell.angle_beta   90.00
_cell.angle_gamma   90.00
#
_symmetry.space_group_name_H-M   'P 1'
#
loop_
_entity.id
_entity.type
_entity.pdbx_description
1 polymer ?
#
loop_
_entity_poly.entity_id
_entity_poly.type
_entity_poly.pdbx_seq_one_letter_code
_entity_poly.pdbx_strand_id
1 'polypeptide(L)'
;MTETPLNHLALYAVLTGIVTGLLTAALNYTVLWTEEKVYGVNHYSSVFPGSNVSPFRLAVTLFLVGLFSSWTWYLLKRFGRPAVSVPGAMAGTKMPVFETTVSAFAQVTAVAAGAPVGRENAPRLAGGLAASRISSALHLDSDARRILVASAAGAGLAASFHLPLAGALFALELLLVEMSTRTVVTAMLTSATAVAAAGVFIDPHPIYATVELSEKPQMLIAALIVGVCAGLAGHLFGIGARKAAAARPLGANILWEMPIVFIGLAVAANFVPGVSGSGRWAAEEVFTVGIPALTLVFLAIIRATAIIMCFRAGTVGGTLTPSFSLGAIIGALIGTLLAPLFPDVPTAAFAIMGAAAFLSTTMAAPMFGMLAAVEFTDMAAQGYLALFLTVIAAALSVRVLGVILKKEVKLAAFTTAAWTGTSSSNDSVGKQHANSDGKIHPDVTHKDIKPNDRESADGNPLGSHPDEVADKPKGPDEIGDDDTTRAAQDSDTLDRDPGQSGDTPRQ
;
A
#
# COMPACT_ATOMS: atom_id res chain seq x y z
N MET A 1 -22.94 21.73 -3.97
CA MET A 1 -21.90 22.20 -4.91
C MET A 1 -22.21 21.54 -6.25
N THR A 2 -21.97 22.21 -7.37
CA THR A 2 -22.02 21.57 -8.70
C THR A 2 -20.86 20.56 -8.83
N GLU A 3 -21.09 19.45 -9.52
CA GLU A 3 -20.03 18.48 -9.82
C GLU A 3 -18.95 19.14 -10.69
N THR A 4 -17.67 18.93 -10.36
CA THR A 4 -16.56 19.39 -11.20
C THR A 4 -16.62 18.66 -12.55
N PRO A 5 -16.75 19.34 -13.70
CA PRO A 5 -16.87 18.67 -14.98
C PRO A 5 -15.52 18.07 -15.43
N LEU A 6 -15.58 17.02 -16.25
CA LEU A 6 -14.41 16.20 -16.61
C LEU A 6 -13.29 17.00 -17.30
N ASN A 7 -13.64 18.01 -18.10
CA ASN A 7 -12.66 18.91 -18.74
C ASN A 7 -11.84 19.71 -17.71
N HIS A 8 -12.47 20.21 -16.64
CA HIS A 8 -11.77 20.91 -15.56
C HIS A 8 -10.96 19.93 -14.72
N LEU A 9 -11.52 18.75 -14.39
CA LEU A 9 -10.80 17.72 -13.65
C LEU A 9 -9.55 17.23 -14.41
N ALA A 10 -9.62 17.08 -15.74
CA ALA A 10 -8.49 16.74 -16.60
C ALA A 10 -7.39 17.83 -16.62
N LEU A 11 -7.76 19.11 -16.64
CA LEU A 11 -6.79 20.21 -16.50
C LEU A 11 -6.11 20.19 -15.12
N TYR A 12 -6.87 19.93 -14.06
CA TYR A 12 -6.32 19.80 -12.70
C TYR A 12 -5.47 18.52 -12.54
N ALA A 13 -5.76 17.46 -13.27
CA ALA A 13 -4.96 16.23 -13.36
C ALA A 13 -3.55 16.53 -13.91
N VAL A 14 -3.47 17.25 -15.03
CA VAL A 14 -2.21 17.68 -15.65
C VAL A 14 -1.39 18.57 -14.69
N LEU A 15 -2.01 19.59 -14.10
CA LEU A 15 -1.34 20.48 -13.13
C LEU A 15 -0.82 19.72 -11.91
N THR A 16 -1.64 18.82 -11.36
CA THR A 16 -1.30 18.02 -10.17
C THR A 16 -0.21 16.99 -10.49
N GLY A 17 -0.24 16.40 -11.69
CA GLY A 17 0.79 15.49 -12.17
C GLY A 17 2.14 16.19 -12.28
N ILE A 18 2.21 17.36 -12.92
CA ILE A 18 3.44 18.16 -13.01
C ILE A 18 4.03 18.45 -11.61
N VAL A 19 3.22 18.96 -10.67
CA VAL A 19 3.67 19.24 -9.30
C VAL A 19 4.12 17.96 -8.58
N THR A 20 3.43 16.84 -8.80
CA THR A 20 3.77 15.53 -8.23
C THR A 20 5.10 15.00 -8.79
N GLY A 21 5.34 15.16 -10.09
CA GLY A 21 6.60 14.80 -10.74
C GLY A 21 7.79 15.58 -10.20
N LEU A 22 7.66 16.91 -10.08
CA LEU A 22 8.70 17.78 -9.52
C LEU A 22 9.03 17.44 -8.05
N LEU A 23 8.00 17.19 -7.21
CA LEU A 23 8.22 16.74 -5.83
C LEU A 23 8.88 15.36 -5.77
N THR A 24 8.55 14.46 -6.69
CA THR A 24 9.15 13.13 -6.76
C THR A 24 10.59 13.17 -7.28
N ALA A 25 10.91 14.10 -8.17
CA ALA A 25 12.29 14.34 -8.60
C ALA A 25 13.18 14.81 -7.43
N ALA A 26 12.69 15.72 -6.59
CA ALA A 26 13.41 16.14 -5.37
C ALA A 26 13.63 14.98 -4.37
N LEU A 27 12.66 14.07 -4.23
CA LEU A 27 12.82 12.85 -3.43
C LEU A 27 13.85 11.88 -4.03
N ASN A 28 13.87 11.71 -5.36
CA ASN A 28 14.86 10.88 -6.05
C ASN A 28 16.28 11.47 -5.95
N TYR A 29 16.48 12.79 -6.10
CA TYR A 29 17.78 13.42 -5.84
C TYR A 29 18.25 13.21 -4.39
N THR A 30 17.32 13.18 -3.42
CA THR A 30 17.63 12.85 -2.02
C THR A 30 18.14 11.42 -1.87
N VAL A 31 17.60 10.46 -2.63
CA VAL A 31 18.11 9.07 -2.68
C VAL A 31 19.55 9.06 -3.19
N LEU A 32 19.80 9.66 -4.36
CA LEU A 32 21.12 9.67 -5.01
C LEU A 32 22.20 10.31 -4.11
N TRP A 33 21.90 11.50 -3.57
CA TRP A 33 22.79 12.18 -2.64
C TRP A 33 23.07 11.35 -1.38
N THR A 34 22.06 10.67 -0.84
CA THR A 34 22.23 9.80 0.33
C THR A 34 23.11 8.60 0.01
N GLU A 35 22.90 7.94 -1.14
CA GLU A 35 23.73 6.81 -1.57
C GLU A 35 25.20 7.23 -1.78
N GLU A 36 25.44 8.38 -2.42
CA GLU A 36 26.79 8.93 -2.61
C GLU A 36 27.49 9.25 -1.28
N LYS A 37 26.79 9.80 -0.29
CA LYS A 37 27.39 10.03 1.05
C LYS A 37 27.58 8.75 1.84
N VAL A 38 26.65 7.80 1.75
CA VAL A 38 26.66 6.56 2.55
C VAL A 38 27.65 5.53 1.99
N TYR A 39 27.65 5.31 0.68
CA TYR A 39 28.45 4.27 0.02
C TYR A 39 29.61 4.81 -0.82
N GLY A 40 29.53 6.06 -1.30
CA GLY A 40 30.49 6.65 -2.24
C GLY A 40 30.08 6.56 -3.72
N VAL A 41 29.01 5.84 -4.02
CA VAL A 41 28.41 5.69 -5.38
C VAL A 41 26.88 5.62 -5.27
N ASN A 42 26.19 5.98 -6.35
CA ASN A 42 24.73 5.87 -6.49
C ASN A 42 24.29 4.65 -7.32
N HIS A 43 22.99 4.34 -7.33
CA HIS A 43 22.41 3.18 -8.02
C HIS A 43 22.42 3.23 -9.56
N TYR A 44 22.81 4.36 -10.17
CA TYR A 44 23.13 4.45 -11.60
C TYR A 44 24.58 4.04 -11.88
N SER A 45 25.50 4.36 -10.97
CA SER A 45 26.92 4.05 -11.08
C SER A 45 27.27 2.61 -10.65
N SER A 46 26.42 1.99 -9.83
CA SER A 46 26.57 0.59 -9.40
C SER A 46 25.22 -0.04 -9.08
N VAL A 47 24.98 -1.26 -9.54
CA VAL A 47 23.77 -2.04 -9.19
C VAL A 47 23.65 -2.27 -7.68
N PHE A 48 24.79 -2.41 -6.98
CA PHE A 48 24.85 -2.59 -5.54
C PHE A 48 25.89 -1.67 -4.90
N PRO A 49 25.53 -0.41 -4.57
CA PRO A 49 26.43 0.53 -3.91
C PRO A 49 27.10 -0.01 -2.64
N GLY A 50 26.40 -0.88 -1.91
CA GLY A 50 26.87 -1.50 -0.67
C GLY A 50 28.07 -2.45 -0.81
N SER A 51 28.40 -2.95 -2.01
CA SER A 51 29.57 -3.83 -2.21
C SER A 51 30.91 -3.10 -2.01
N ASN A 52 30.95 -1.79 -2.26
CA ASN A 52 32.13 -0.95 -2.13
C ASN A 52 32.44 -0.53 -0.69
N VAL A 53 31.70 -1.06 0.30
CA VAL A 53 31.72 -0.62 1.69
C VAL A 53 32.14 -1.76 2.60
N SER A 54 33.12 -1.53 3.48
CA SER A 54 33.54 -2.53 4.47
C SER A 54 32.38 -2.88 5.42
N PRO A 55 32.23 -4.15 5.86
CA PRO A 55 31.08 -4.54 6.68
C PRO A 55 30.94 -3.76 7.99
N PHE A 56 32.05 -3.29 8.57
CA PHE A 56 32.04 -2.39 9.72
C PHE A 56 31.40 -1.03 9.41
N ARG A 57 31.74 -0.40 8.26
CA ARG A 57 31.11 0.85 7.82
C ARG A 57 29.63 0.64 7.50
N LEU A 58 29.26 -0.48 6.87
CA LEU A 58 27.86 -0.83 6.64
C LEU A 58 27.08 -1.01 7.96
N ALA A 59 27.67 -1.67 8.96
CA ALA A 59 27.05 -1.85 10.26
C ALA A 59 26.86 -0.53 11.02
N VAL A 60 27.87 0.35 11.01
CA VAL A 60 27.78 1.71 11.59
C VAL A 60 26.69 2.53 10.87
N THR A 61 26.65 2.50 9.54
CA THR A 61 25.57 3.13 8.74
C THR A 61 24.20 2.65 9.21
N LEU A 62 23.96 1.33 9.25
CA LEU A 62 22.65 0.79 9.58
C LEU A 62 22.21 1.14 11.00
N PHE A 63 23.13 1.10 11.98
CA PHE A 63 22.87 1.61 13.33
C PHE A 63 22.47 3.10 13.33
N LEU A 64 23.20 3.95 12.60
CA LEU A 64 22.89 5.37 12.48
C LEU A 64 21.54 5.61 11.78
N VAL A 65 21.15 4.79 10.80
CA VAL A 65 19.81 4.84 10.19
C VAL A 65 18.72 4.49 11.19
N GLY A 66 18.91 3.44 11.99
CA GLY A 66 17.98 3.07 13.07
C GLY A 66 17.81 4.19 14.10
N LEU A 67 18.91 4.84 14.48
CA LEU A 67 18.90 5.99 15.37
C LEU A 67 18.17 7.20 14.75
N PHE A 68 18.58 7.64 13.56
CA PHE A 68 17.95 8.75 12.82
C PHE A 68 16.45 8.54 12.60
N SER A 69 16.07 7.34 12.16
CA SER A 69 14.67 6.91 11.94
C SER A 69 13.86 7.02 13.22
N SER A 70 14.36 6.46 14.32
CA SER A 70 13.66 6.42 15.60
C SER A 70 13.38 7.81 16.15
N TRP A 71 14.39 8.68 16.14
CA TRP A 71 14.26 10.07 16.59
C TRP A 71 13.33 10.87 15.66
N THR A 72 13.45 10.73 14.35
CA THR A 72 12.61 11.47 13.40
C THR A 72 11.12 11.14 13.58
N TRP A 73 10.76 9.86 13.63
CA TRP A 73 9.36 9.48 13.79
C TRP A 73 8.84 9.62 15.23
N TYR A 74 9.71 9.60 16.25
CA TYR A 74 9.36 10.00 17.60
C TYR A 74 9.03 11.50 17.68
N LEU A 75 9.90 12.37 17.17
CA LEU A 75 9.72 13.82 17.20
C LEU A 75 8.50 14.27 16.40
N LEU A 76 8.31 13.73 15.18
CA LEU A 76 7.12 13.98 14.37
C LEU A 76 5.82 13.56 15.08
N LYS A 77 5.84 12.47 15.85
CA LYS A 77 4.67 11.98 16.59
C LYS A 77 4.44 12.72 17.93
N ARG A 78 5.50 13.24 18.56
CA ARG A 78 5.43 13.95 19.85
C ARG A 78 5.13 15.44 19.72
N PHE A 79 5.62 16.09 18.66
CA PHE A 79 5.54 17.55 18.49
C PHE A 79 4.86 17.99 17.18
N GLY A 80 4.74 17.09 16.20
CA GLY A 80 4.05 17.36 14.93
C GLY A 80 2.55 17.11 15.01
N ARG A 81 1.83 17.63 14.01
CA ARG A 81 0.40 17.37 13.81
C ARG A 81 0.15 15.90 13.44
N PRO A 82 -1.04 15.34 13.73
CA PRO A 82 -1.40 13.98 13.32
C PRO A 82 -1.17 13.76 11.82
N ALA A 83 -0.33 12.77 11.49
CA ALA A 83 -0.04 12.43 10.11
C ALA A 83 -1.28 11.87 9.41
N VAL A 84 -1.46 12.22 8.13
CA VAL A 84 -2.64 11.86 7.34
C VAL A 84 -2.25 10.88 6.23
N SER A 85 -3.04 9.82 6.07
CA SER A 85 -2.85 8.81 5.02
C SER A 85 -3.50 9.27 3.71
N VAL A 86 -3.08 8.70 2.57
CA VAL A 86 -3.71 9.03 1.26
C VAL A 86 -5.24 8.80 1.29
N PRO A 87 -5.77 7.68 1.83
CA PRO A 87 -7.22 7.52 1.99
C PRO A 87 -7.87 8.60 2.90
N GLY A 88 -7.20 9.01 3.98
CA GLY A 88 -7.66 10.14 4.81
C GLY A 88 -7.72 11.46 4.04
N ALA A 89 -6.74 11.71 3.16
CA ALA A 89 -6.72 12.88 2.29
C ALA A 89 -7.82 12.85 1.20
N MET A 90 -8.12 11.68 0.64
CA MET A 90 -9.26 11.47 -0.27
C MET A 90 -10.59 11.80 0.44
N ALA A 91 -10.77 11.28 1.65
CA ALA A 91 -11.92 11.58 2.52
C ALA A 91 -12.02 13.07 2.90
N GLY A 92 -10.94 13.85 2.75
CA GLY A 92 -10.91 15.31 2.93
C GLY A 92 -10.12 15.81 4.14
N THR A 93 -9.45 14.92 4.88
CA THR A 93 -8.55 15.31 5.96
C THR A 93 -7.36 16.07 5.36
N LYS A 94 -7.17 17.35 5.75
CA LYS A 94 -6.09 18.20 5.23
C LYS A 94 -4.73 17.67 5.69
N MET A 95 -3.89 17.25 4.75
CA MET A 95 -2.55 16.74 5.05
C MET A 95 -1.65 17.86 5.61
N PRO A 96 -0.96 17.65 6.76
CA PRO A 96 -0.07 18.65 7.34
C PRO A 96 1.25 18.70 6.56
N VAL A 97 1.54 19.83 5.90
CA VAL A 97 2.65 19.94 4.92
C VAL A 97 4.00 19.62 5.55
N PHE A 98 4.38 20.29 6.65
CA PHE A 98 5.72 20.17 7.20
C PHE A 98 6.01 18.71 7.63
N GLU A 99 5.09 18.11 8.37
CA GLU A 99 5.20 16.75 8.89
C GLU A 99 5.14 15.71 7.77
N THR A 100 4.31 15.92 6.73
CA THR A 100 4.25 15.03 5.56
C THR A 100 5.55 15.11 4.75
N THR A 101 6.05 16.32 4.48
CA THR A 101 7.31 16.54 3.74
C THR A 101 8.50 15.98 4.51
N VAL A 102 8.69 16.32 5.79
CA VAL A 102 9.79 15.77 6.60
C VAL A 102 9.72 14.25 6.69
N SER A 103 8.53 13.67 6.86
CA SER A 103 8.36 12.21 6.85
C SER A 103 8.70 11.60 5.48
N ALA A 104 8.35 12.25 4.36
CA ALA A 104 8.67 11.76 3.01
C ALA A 104 10.19 11.78 2.74
N PHE A 105 10.88 12.89 3.03
CA PHE A 105 12.33 13.00 2.86
C PHE A 105 13.09 12.06 3.80
N ALA A 106 12.66 11.91 5.05
CA ALA A 106 13.26 10.95 5.99
C ALA A 106 13.09 9.49 5.56
N GLN A 107 11.94 9.11 4.99
CA GLN A 107 11.71 7.77 4.44
C GLN A 107 12.67 7.44 3.29
N VAL A 108 12.81 8.33 2.29
CA VAL A 108 13.73 8.05 1.16
C VAL A 108 15.19 8.04 1.61
N THR A 109 15.57 8.90 2.55
CA THR A 109 16.90 8.90 3.17
C THR A 109 17.18 7.58 3.89
N ALA A 110 16.25 7.09 4.71
CA ALA A 110 16.43 5.84 5.44
C ALA A 110 16.54 4.61 4.50
N VAL A 111 15.74 4.55 3.44
CA VAL A 111 15.81 3.47 2.44
C VAL A 111 17.11 3.51 1.64
N ALA A 112 17.52 4.70 1.17
CA ALA A 112 18.79 4.90 0.48
C ALA A 112 19.98 4.46 1.35
N ALA A 113 19.99 4.87 2.62
CA ALA A 113 21.00 4.50 3.61
C ALA A 113 20.91 3.04 4.11
N GLY A 114 20.01 2.21 3.55
CA GLY A 114 20.04 0.75 3.73
C GLY A 114 18.91 0.14 4.56
N ALA A 115 17.88 0.89 4.96
CA ALA A 115 16.70 0.31 5.58
C ALA A 115 15.99 -0.67 4.62
N PRO A 116 15.49 -1.83 5.08
CA PRO A 116 15.00 -2.90 4.21
C PRO A 116 13.53 -2.69 3.81
N VAL A 117 13.10 -1.44 3.64
CA VAL A 117 11.72 -1.07 3.27
C VAL A 117 11.69 -0.37 1.91
N GLY A 118 10.51 -0.21 1.32
CA GLY A 118 10.33 0.42 0.03
C GLY A 118 10.25 1.95 0.12
N ARG A 119 10.84 2.65 -0.87
CA ARG A 119 10.86 4.13 -0.94
C ARG A 119 9.57 4.74 -1.49
N GLU A 120 8.73 3.95 -2.16
CA GLU A 120 7.51 4.35 -2.87
C GLU A 120 6.46 5.10 -2.02
N ASN A 121 6.50 4.94 -0.70
CA ASN A 121 5.51 5.56 0.16
C ASN A 121 5.68 7.08 0.28
N ALA A 122 6.92 7.58 0.18
CA ALA A 122 7.20 9.01 0.23
C ALA A 122 6.66 9.76 -1.01
N PRO A 123 6.90 9.31 -2.26
CA PRO A 123 6.26 9.88 -3.45
C PRO A 123 4.73 9.80 -3.44
N ARG A 124 4.14 8.68 -2.95
CA ARG A 124 2.68 8.57 -2.77
C ARG A 124 2.13 9.64 -1.82
N LEU A 125 2.83 9.91 -0.71
CA LEU A 125 2.48 10.98 0.23
C LEU A 125 2.69 12.37 -0.38
N ALA A 126 3.74 12.58 -1.18
CA ALA A 126 4.01 13.86 -1.85
C ALA A 126 2.94 14.20 -2.90
N GLY A 127 2.55 13.24 -3.75
CA GLY A 127 1.45 13.42 -4.71
C GLY A 127 0.10 13.62 -4.02
N GLY A 128 -0.20 12.82 -2.99
CA GLY A 128 -1.40 13.02 -2.17
C GLY A 128 -1.45 14.40 -1.50
N LEU A 129 -0.30 14.91 -1.04
CA LEU A 129 -0.17 16.24 -0.44
C LEU A 129 -0.40 17.35 -1.47
N ALA A 130 0.20 17.23 -2.66
CA ALA A 130 0.02 18.18 -3.76
C ALA A 130 -1.45 18.27 -4.16
N ALA A 131 -2.10 17.13 -4.41
CA ALA A 131 -3.53 17.06 -4.72
C ALA A 131 -4.40 17.60 -3.58
N SER A 132 -4.14 17.21 -2.32
CA SER A 132 -4.89 17.69 -1.15
C SER A 132 -4.86 19.22 -1.05
N ARG A 133 -3.72 19.84 -1.37
CA ARG A 133 -3.58 21.31 -1.45
C ARG A 133 -4.27 21.91 -2.67
N ILE A 134 -4.10 21.35 -3.87
CA ILE A 134 -4.71 21.84 -5.12
C ILE A 134 -6.24 21.76 -5.02
N SER A 135 -6.81 20.62 -4.60
CA SER A 135 -8.26 20.47 -4.39
C SER A 135 -8.81 21.43 -3.33
N SER A 136 -8.03 21.72 -2.28
CA SER A 136 -8.43 22.69 -1.24
C SER A 136 -8.42 24.13 -1.73
N ALA A 137 -7.46 24.51 -2.59
CA ALA A 137 -7.36 25.86 -3.14
C ALA A 137 -8.43 26.13 -4.22
N LEU A 138 -8.68 25.13 -5.07
CA LEU A 138 -9.69 25.17 -6.13
C LEU A 138 -11.11 24.87 -5.65
N HIS A 139 -11.30 24.62 -4.35
CA HIS A 139 -12.61 24.32 -3.73
C HIS A 139 -13.37 23.18 -4.43
N LEU A 140 -12.64 22.14 -4.86
CA LEU A 140 -13.22 21.01 -5.58
C LEU A 140 -14.20 20.22 -4.70
N ASP A 141 -15.21 19.63 -5.36
CA ASP A 141 -16.15 18.73 -4.71
C ASP A 141 -15.47 17.46 -4.14
N SER A 142 -16.18 16.75 -3.28
CA SER A 142 -15.66 15.57 -2.57
C SER A 142 -15.22 14.44 -3.48
N ASP A 143 -15.86 14.26 -4.64
CA ASP A 143 -15.49 13.23 -5.60
C ASP A 143 -14.29 13.65 -6.45
N ALA A 144 -14.32 14.85 -7.03
CA ALA A 144 -13.19 15.40 -7.77
C ALA A 144 -11.91 15.40 -6.92
N ARG A 145 -12.01 15.70 -5.62
CA ARG A 145 -10.92 15.53 -4.64
C ARG A 145 -10.53 14.07 -4.44
N ARG A 146 -11.48 13.15 -4.22
CA ARG A 146 -11.23 11.70 -4.05
C ARG A 146 -10.42 11.15 -5.22
N ILE A 147 -10.85 11.44 -6.45
CA ILE A 147 -10.20 11.01 -7.68
C ILE A 147 -8.82 11.64 -7.79
N LEU A 148 -8.71 12.99 -7.73
CA LEU A 148 -7.44 13.68 -7.94
C LEU A 148 -6.37 13.29 -6.90
N VAL A 149 -6.74 13.09 -5.63
CA VAL A 149 -5.80 12.65 -4.58
C VAL A 149 -5.34 11.21 -4.79
N ALA A 150 -6.22 10.31 -5.25
CA ALA A 150 -5.84 8.95 -5.59
C ALA A 150 -4.92 8.90 -6.83
N SER A 151 -5.32 9.60 -7.90
CA SER A 151 -4.55 9.72 -9.15
C SER A 151 -3.16 10.30 -8.88
N ALA A 152 -3.03 11.33 -8.04
CA ALA A 152 -1.75 11.92 -7.69
C ALA A 152 -0.87 10.99 -6.82
N ALA A 153 -1.46 10.22 -5.90
CA ALA A 153 -0.69 9.24 -5.14
C ALA A 153 -0.16 8.11 -6.04
N GLY A 154 -0.96 7.66 -7.02
CA GLY A 154 -0.51 6.73 -8.07
C GLY A 154 0.55 7.34 -9.00
N ALA A 155 0.39 8.61 -9.37
CA ALA A 155 1.35 9.35 -10.19
C ALA A 155 2.70 9.62 -9.50
N GLY A 156 2.70 9.83 -8.17
CA GLY A 156 3.92 9.91 -7.38
C GLY A 156 4.67 8.58 -7.36
N LEU A 157 3.94 7.46 -7.26
CA LEU A 157 4.52 6.13 -7.48
C LEU A 157 5.08 6.00 -8.92
N ALA A 158 4.33 6.42 -9.95
CA ALA A 158 4.78 6.37 -11.34
C ALA A 158 6.10 7.12 -11.56
N ALA A 159 6.16 8.39 -11.16
CA ALA A 159 7.33 9.27 -11.29
C ALA A 159 8.54 8.79 -10.46
N SER A 160 8.32 7.99 -9.42
CA SER A 160 9.39 7.45 -8.57
C SER A 160 10.16 6.31 -9.23
N PHE A 161 9.57 5.64 -10.21
CA PHE A 161 10.09 4.41 -10.81
C PHE A 161 9.93 4.35 -12.35
N HIS A 162 9.48 5.43 -12.99
CA HIS A 162 9.18 5.49 -14.42
C HIS A 162 8.10 4.48 -14.90
N LEU A 163 7.03 4.30 -14.10
CA LEU A 163 5.95 3.32 -14.33
C LEU A 163 4.58 4.01 -14.58
N PRO A 164 4.35 4.67 -15.73
CA PRO A 164 3.11 5.43 -15.98
C PRO A 164 1.84 4.59 -15.95
N LEU A 165 1.84 3.35 -16.47
CA LEU A 165 0.64 2.51 -16.51
C LEU A 165 0.36 1.87 -15.15
N ALA A 166 1.38 1.33 -14.49
CA ALA A 166 1.26 0.77 -13.15
C ALA A 166 0.82 1.84 -12.14
N GLY A 167 1.35 3.07 -12.21
CA GLY A 167 0.90 4.17 -11.36
C GLY A 167 -0.56 4.59 -11.59
N ALA A 168 -1.05 4.51 -12.84
CA ALA A 168 -2.47 4.74 -13.14
C ALA A 168 -3.35 3.60 -12.58
N LEU A 169 -2.99 2.33 -12.80
CA LEU A 169 -3.72 1.20 -12.22
C LEU A 169 -3.64 1.17 -10.70
N PHE A 170 -2.55 1.63 -10.09
CA PHE A 170 -2.43 1.77 -8.64
C PHE A 170 -3.50 2.73 -8.08
N ALA A 171 -3.79 3.83 -8.77
CA ALA A 171 -4.89 4.72 -8.37
C ALA A 171 -6.26 4.04 -8.53
N LEU A 172 -6.48 3.37 -9.66
CA LEU A 172 -7.78 2.82 -10.05
C LEU A 172 -8.16 1.53 -9.30
N GLU A 173 -7.26 0.54 -9.28
CA GLU A 173 -7.47 -0.78 -8.68
C GLU A 173 -7.37 -0.76 -7.15
N LEU A 174 -6.49 0.08 -6.57
CA LEU A 174 -6.14 0.02 -5.15
C LEU A 174 -6.68 1.16 -4.28
N LEU A 175 -6.79 2.38 -4.81
CA LEU A 175 -7.25 3.54 -4.04
C LEU A 175 -8.71 3.88 -4.32
N LEU A 176 -9.12 3.87 -5.59
CA LEU A 176 -10.50 4.20 -6.01
C LEU A 176 -11.41 2.98 -6.04
N VAL A 177 -10.87 1.81 -6.43
CA VAL A 177 -11.61 0.56 -6.68
C VAL A 177 -12.74 0.78 -7.70
N GLU A 178 -12.44 1.57 -8.73
CA GLU A 178 -13.41 2.09 -9.70
C GLU A 178 -12.77 2.32 -11.07
N MET A 179 -13.48 1.96 -12.15
CA MET A 179 -13.03 2.05 -13.54
C MET A 179 -14.06 2.82 -14.40
N SER A 180 -14.35 4.06 -14.02
CA SER A 180 -15.21 4.98 -14.79
C SER A 180 -14.35 5.83 -15.73
N THR A 181 -14.92 6.36 -16.83
CA THR A 181 -14.18 7.27 -17.74
C THR A 181 -13.58 8.47 -17.00
N ARG A 182 -14.29 8.98 -16.00
CA ARG A 182 -13.88 10.08 -15.10
C ARG A 182 -12.63 9.71 -14.28
N THR A 183 -12.60 8.53 -13.68
CA THR A 183 -11.44 8.05 -12.92
C THR A 183 -10.26 7.68 -13.82
N VAL A 184 -10.50 6.92 -14.90
CA VAL A 184 -9.46 6.44 -15.83
C VAL A 184 -8.71 7.59 -16.50
N VAL A 185 -9.41 8.55 -17.09
CA VAL A 185 -8.78 9.72 -17.74
C VAL A 185 -7.96 10.53 -16.73
N THR A 186 -8.49 10.76 -15.53
CA THR A 186 -7.78 11.51 -14.47
C THR A 186 -6.53 10.77 -14.00
N ALA A 187 -6.61 9.45 -13.80
CA ALA A 187 -5.47 8.63 -13.39
C ALA A 187 -4.37 8.59 -14.46
N MET A 188 -4.72 8.34 -15.72
CA MET A 188 -3.76 8.30 -16.83
C MET A 188 -3.09 9.66 -17.06
N LEU A 189 -3.85 10.76 -17.09
CA LEU A 189 -3.29 12.11 -17.28
C LEU A 189 -2.36 12.51 -16.12
N THR A 190 -2.77 12.29 -14.86
CA THR A 190 -1.93 12.63 -13.70
C THR A 190 -0.64 11.80 -13.70
N SER A 191 -0.74 10.50 -14.00
CA SER A 191 0.41 9.57 -14.03
C SER A 191 1.40 9.92 -15.13
N ALA A 192 0.94 10.05 -16.39
CA ALA A 192 1.79 10.37 -17.53
C ALA A 192 2.49 11.72 -17.37
N THR A 193 1.78 12.75 -16.89
CA THR A 193 2.38 14.09 -16.69
C THR A 193 3.33 14.16 -15.49
N ALA A 194 3.14 13.34 -14.45
CA ALA A 194 4.12 13.23 -13.37
C ALA A 194 5.40 12.50 -13.80
N VAL A 195 5.28 11.42 -14.58
CA VAL A 195 6.45 10.72 -15.15
C VAL A 195 7.21 11.66 -16.09
N ALA A 196 6.52 12.34 -17.02
CA ALA A 196 7.14 13.30 -17.93
C ALA A 196 7.82 14.47 -17.18
N ALA A 197 7.18 15.04 -16.16
CA ALA A 197 7.75 16.14 -15.38
C ALA A 197 8.95 15.73 -14.52
N ALA A 198 9.00 14.47 -14.03
CA ALA A 198 10.17 13.94 -13.35
C ALA A 198 11.30 13.59 -14.34
N GLY A 199 10.96 13.08 -15.53
CA GLY A 199 11.89 12.72 -16.60
C GLY A 199 12.73 13.88 -17.16
N VAL A 200 12.31 15.13 -16.95
CA VAL A 200 13.11 16.33 -17.26
C VAL A 200 14.37 16.46 -16.39
N PHE A 201 14.37 15.82 -15.22
CA PHE A 201 15.43 15.92 -14.20
C PHE A 201 16.17 14.59 -13.96
N ILE A 202 15.60 13.49 -14.46
CA ILE A 202 15.98 12.12 -14.10
C ILE A 202 15.87 11.25 -15.34
N ASP A 203 17.01 10.76 -15.82
CA ASP A 203 17.09 9.98 -17.04
C ASP A 203 16.27 8.68 -16.95
N PRO A 204 15.37 8.40 -17.92
CA PRO A 204 14.62 7.14 -17.97
C PRO A 204 15.54 5.92 -18.08
N HIS A 205 15.43 5.02 -17.11
CA HIS A 205 16.18 3.76 -17.06
C HIS A 205 15.28 2.64 -16.51
N PRO A 206 15.25 1.44 -17.13
CA PRO A 206 14.68 0.26 -16.50
C PRO A 206 15.33 -0.01 -15.15
N ILE A 207 14.54 -0.47 -14.18
CA ILE A 207 15.04 -0.66 -12.80
C ILE A 207 15.70 -2.01 -12.65
N TYR A 208 15.31 -2.98 -13.47
CA TYR A 208 15.87 -4.31 -13.52
C TYR A 208 16.18 -4.71 -14.96
N ALA A 209 17.07 -5.68 -15.13
CA ALA A 209 17.35 -6.32 -16.40
C ALA A 209 16.08 -6.93 -17.03
N THR A 210 15.99 -6.86 -18.36
CA THR A 210 14.90 -7.45 -19.12
C THR A 210 14.93 -8.97 -19.03
N VAL A 211 13.80 -9.56 -18.67
CA VAL A 211 13.61 -11.02 -18.62
C VAL A 211 12.68 -11.45 -19.75
N GLU A 212 13.19 -12.26 -20.67
CA GLU A 212 12.38 -12.83 -21.74
C GLU A 212 11.42 -13.91 -21.20
N LEU A 213 10.15 -13.78 -21.59
CA LEU A 213 9.08 -14.73 -21.34
C LEU A 213 8.48 -15.14 -22.70
N SER A 214 8.00 -16.37 -22.82
CA SER A 214 7.47 -16.91 -24.08
C SER A 214 6.13 -17.62 -23.90
N GLU A 215 5.35 -17.71 -24.96
CA GLU A 215 4.02 -18.35 -24.92
C GLU A 215 4.09 -19.89 -25.08
N LYS A 216 5.27 -20.50 -24.92
CA LYS A 216 5.46 -21.96 -24.95
C LYS A 216 4.60 -22.63 -23.86
N PRO A 217 3.92 -23.77 -24.12
CA PRO A 217 3.08 -24.43 -23.12
C PRO A 217 3.76 -24.74 -21.78
N GLN A 218 5.06 -25.09 -21.78
CA GLN A 218 5.85 -25.26 -20.56
C GLN A 218 5.88 -23.99 -19.70
N MET A 219 6.11 -22.81 -20.31
CA MET A 219 6.13 -21.52 -19.63
C MET A 219 4.76 -21.17 -19.07
N LEU A 220 3.68 -21.44 -19.82
CA LEU A 220 2.31 -21.14 -19.37
C LEU A 220 1.86 -22.06 -18.22
N ILE A 221 2.33 -23.31 -18.17
CA ILE A 221 2.11 -24.21 -17.03
C ILE A 221 2.95 -23.77 -15.82
N ALA A 222 4.22 -23.41 -16.03
CA ALA A 222 5.09 -22.87 -14.98
C ALA A 222 4.51 -21.58 -14.37
N ALA A 223 3.96 -20.67 -15.19
CA ALA A 223 3.27 -19.46 -14.78
C ALA A 223 2.14 -19.72 -13.78
N LEU A 224 1.30 -20.73 -14.04
CA LEU A 224 0.20 -21.10 -13.14
C LEU A 224 0.73 -21.65 -11.80
N ILE A 225 1.75 -22.51 -11.83
CA ILE A 225 2.35 -23.12 -10.62
C ILE A 225 3.04 -22.03 -9.76
N VAL A 226 3.85 -21.17 -10.38
CA VAL A 226 4.50 -20.03 -9.72
C VAL A 226 3.46 -19.06 -9.16
N GLY A 227 2.41 -18.76 -9.93
CA GLY A 227 1.31 -17.91 -9.51
C GLY A 227 0.66 -18.38 -8.21
N VAL A 228 0.31 -19.67 -8.12
CA VAL A 228 -0.21 -20.27 -6.88
C VAL A 228 0.81 -20.18 -5.75
N CYS A 229 2.04 -20.68 -5.94
CA CYS A 229 3.02 -20.80 -4.86
C CYS A 229 3.52 -19.44 -4.32
N ALA A 230 3.96 -18.54 -5.21
CA ALA A 230 4.44 -17.22 -4.84
C ALA A 230 3.30 -16.27 -4.44
N GLY A 231 2.08 -16.45 -4.98
CA GLY A 231 0.89 -15.71 -4.56
C GLY A 231 0.45 -16.03 -3.13
N LEU A 232 0.45 -17.31 -2.75
CA LEU A 232 0.18 -17.72 -1.36
C LEU A 232 1.27 -17.20 -0.41
N ALA A 233 2.54 -17.23 -0.82
CA ALA A 233 3.64 -16.65 -0.04
C ALA A 233 3.52 -15.13 0.15
N GLY A 234 3.17 -14.39 -0.91
CA GLY A 234 2.96 -12.93 -0.86
C GLY A 234 1.78 -12.54 0.04
N HIS A 235 0.70 -13.32 0.00
CA HIS A 235 -0.43 -13.13 0.90
C HIS A 235 -0.05 -13.33 2.39
N LEU A 236 0.69 -14.40 2.71
CA LEU A 236 1.16 -14.67 4.07
C LEU A 236 2.13 -13.59 4.57
N PHE A 237 3.08 -13.16 3.72
CA PHE A 237 3.98 -12.06 4.01
C PHE A 237 3.22 -10.75 4.26
N GLY A 238 2.22 -10.44 3.42
CA GLY A 238 1.37 -9.25 3.59
C GLY A 238 0.63 -9.24 4.94
N ILE A 239 0.11 -10.40 5.39
CA ILE A 239 -0.47 -10.53 6.73
C ILE A 239 0.59 -10.26 7.81
N GLY A 240 1.80 -10.83 7.67
CA GLY A 240 2.92 -10.63 8.59
C GLY A 240 3.31 -9.16 8.72
N ALA A 241 3.56 -8.49 7.58
CA ALA A 241 3.94 -7.07 7.53
C ALA A 241 2.85 -6.15 8.11
N ARG A 242 1.57 -6.40 7.81
CA ARG A 242 0.46 -5.62 8.40
C ARG A 242 0.34 -5.82 9.91
N LYS A 243 0.44 -7.06 10.41
CA LYS A 243 0.44 -7.35 11.86
C LYS A 243 1.62 -6.70 12.57
N ALA A 244 2.81 -6.76 11.98
CA ALA A 244 4.02 -6.12 12.50
C ALA A 244 3.87 -4.59 12.61
N ALA A 245 3.45 -3.93 11.52
CA ALA A 245 3.22 -2.49 11.50
C ALA A 245 2.13 -2.02 12.48
N ALA A 246 1.10 -2.85 12.72
CA ALA A 246 0.08 -2.59 13.73
C ALA A 246 0.60 -2.76 15.17
N ALA A 247 1.47 -3.74 15.42
CA ALA A 247 2.06 -4.04 16.72
C ALA A 247 3.32 -3.20 17.05
N ARG A 248 3.56 -2.10 16.33
CA ARG A 248 4.72 -1.20 16.52
C ARG A 248 4.76 -0.56 17.91
N PRO A 249 5.95 -0.17 18.42
CA PRO A 249 6.08 0.58 19.66
C PRO A 249 5.30 1.90 19.66
N LEU A 250 4.85 2.28 20.85
CA LEU A 250 4.24 3.58 21.14
C LEU A 250 5.14 4.37 22.10
N GLY A 251 4.94 5.69 22.17
CA GLY A 251 5.74 6.56 23.03
C GLY A 251 7.25 6.48 22.73
N ALA A 252 8.05 6.44 23.79
CA ALA A 252 9.51 6.45 23.70
C ALA A 252 10.14 5.12 23.26
N ASN A 253 9.40 4.00 23.25
CA ASN A 253 9.97 2.68 22.97
C ASN A 253 10.60 2.56 21.57
N ILE A 254 10.10 3.34 20.60
CA ILE A 254 10.68 3.44 19.26
C ILE A 254 12.17 3.82 19.28
N LEU A 255 12.61 4.61 20.26
CA LEU A 255 13.99 5.13 20.40
C LEU A 255 15.02 4.04 20.74
N TRP A 256 14.58 2.87 21.22
CA TRP A 256 15.46 1.74 21.53
C TRP A 256 15.12 0.48 20.73
N GLU A 257 13.83 0.21 20.46
CA GLU A 257 13.43 -0.95 19.63
C GLU A 257 13.97 -0.84 18.19
N MET A 258 14.01 0.36 17.58
CA MET A 258 14.57 0.54 16.24
C MET A 258 16.08 0.31 16.16
N PRO A 259 16.95 1.01 16.94
CA PRO A 259 18.39 0.76 16.88
C PRO A 259 18.77 -0.71 17.08
N ILE A 260 18.08 -1.44 17.98
CA ILE A 260 18.33 -2.88 18.19
C ILE A 260 17.98 -3.70 16.93
N VAL A 261 16.82 -3.46 16.30
CA VAL A 261 16.46 -4.14 15.04
C VAL A 261 17.42 -3.80 13.90
N PHE A 262 17.92 -2.57 13.83
CA PHE A 262 18.93 -2.17 12.84
C PHE A 262 20.34 -2.74 13.13
N ILE A 263 20.69 -3.01 14.39
CA ILE A 263 21.89 -3.79 14.75
C ILE A 263 21.72 -5.25 14.31
N GLY A 264 20.54 -5.86 14.54
CA GLY A 264 20.22 -7.20 14.04
C GLY A 264 20.30 -7.30 12.52
N LEU A 265 19.80 -6.28 11.82
CA LEU A 265 19.93 -6.13 10.37
C LEU A 265 21.40 -6.00 9.91
N ALA A 266 22.22 -5.23 10.62
CA ALA A 266 23.64 -5.09 10.32
C ALA A 266 24.40 -6.41 10.44
N VAL A 267 24.12 -7.18 11.50
CA VAL A 267 24.68 -8.53 11.67
C VAL A 267 24.21 -9.46 10.54
N ALA A 268 22.92 -9.45 10.21
CA ALA A 268 22.37 -10.26 9.13
C ALA A 268 22.97 -9.92 7.75
N ALA A 269 23.13 -8.63 7.43
CA ALA A 269 23.68 -8.16 6.16
C ALA A 269 25.17 -8.49 5.98
N ASN A 270 25.92 -8.67 7.07
CA ASN A 270 27.32 -9.13 7.03
C ASN A 270 27.44 -10.62 6.68
N PHE A 271 26.46 -11.46 7.04
CA PHE A 271 26.46 -12.89 6.71
C PHE A 271 25.73 -13.21 5.40
N VAL A 272 24.71 -12.43 5.04
CA VAL A 272 23.90 -12.62 3.83
C VAL A 272 23.75 -11.27 3.12
N PRO A 273 24.56 -11.03 2.06
CA PRO A 273 24.41 -9.85 1.20
C PRO A 273 22.97 -9.69 0.69
N GLY A 274 22.51 -8.45 0.52
CA GLY A 274 21.16 -8.14 0.03
C GLY A 274 20.01 -8.30 1.02
N VAL A 275 20.26 -8.63 2.29
CA VAL A 275 19.24 -8.51 3.36
C VAL A 275 18.92 -7.04 3.65
N SER A 276 19.91 -6.15 3.57
CA SER A 276 19.74 -4.69 3.69
C SER A 276 19.18 -4.03 2.43
N GLY A 277 18.66 -2.80 2.57
CA GLY A 277 18.16 -1.97 1.47
C GLY A 277 16.86 -2.47 0.83
N SER A 278 16.37 -1.70 -0.14
CA SER A 278 15.07 -1.91 -0.82
C SER A 278 14.88 -3.29 -1.46
N GLY A 279 15.97 -4.00 -1.75
CA GLY A 279 15.98 -5.33 -2.36
C GLY A 279 16.21 -5.35 -3.86
N ARG A 280 16.47 -4.19 -4.49
CA ARG A 280 16.73 -4.08 -5.93
C ARG A 280 17.84 -5.05 -6.37
N TRP A 281 19.03 -4.96 -5.77
CA TRP A 281 20.14 -5.86 -6.08
C TRP A 281 19.76 -7.35 -5.95
N ALA A 282 19.06 -7.72 -4.87
CA ALA A 282 18.70 -9.11 -4.61
C ALA A 282 17.70 -9.71 -5.64
N ALA A 283 16.96 -8.88 -6.38
CA ALA A 283 16.18 -9.33 -7.53
C ALA A 283 17.01 -9.28 -8.83
N GLU A 284 17.83 -8.24 -9.01
CA GLU A 284 18.67 -8.08 -10.19
C GLU A 284 19.71 -9.21 -10.34
N GLU A 285 20.38 -9.57 -9.25
CA GLU A 285 21.32 -10.71 -9.18
C GLU A 285 20.61 -12.03 -9.53
N VAL A 286 19.33 -12.16 -9.16
CA VAL A 286 18.49 -13.31 -9.47
C VAL A 286 18.06 -13.35 -10.95
N PHE A 287 17.84 -12.20 -11.58
CA PHE A 287 17.50 -12.11 -13.00
C PHE A 287 18.73 -12.28 -13.92
N THR A 288 19.90 -11.83 -13.49
CA THR A 288 21.11 -11.71 -14.33
C THR A 288 22.15 -12.81 -14.14
N VAL A 289 22.51 -13.11 -12.89
CA VAL A 289 23.58 -14.08 -12.54
C VAL A 289 23.00 -15.42 -12.12
N GLY A 290 21.88 -15.40 -11.39
CA GLY A 290 21.30 -16.56 -10.73
C GLY A 290 21.98 -16.85 -9.39
N ILE A 291 21.20 -17.29 -8.40
CA ILE A 291 21.68 -17.53 -7.03
C ILE A 291 21.48 -19.02 -6.67
N PRO A 292 22.47 -19.69 -6.03
CA PRO A 292 22.31 -21.08 -5.57
C PRO A 292 21.10 -21.28 -4.65
N ALA A 293 20.37 -22.39 -4.82
CA ALA A 293 19.11 -22.64 -4.13
C ALA A 293 19.18 -22.53 -2.60
N LEU A 294 20.28 -22.99 -1.97
CA LEU A 294 20.47 -22.84 -0.52
C LEU A 294 20.59 -21.37 -0.09
N THR A 295 21.27 -20.55 -0.88
CA THR A 295 21.38 -19.10 -0.65
C THR A 295 20.05 -18.41 -0.88
N LEU A 296 19.24 -18.82 -1.87
CA LEU A 296 17.87 -18.33 -2.06
C LEU A 296 16.99 -18.60 -0.83
N VAL A 297 17.08 -19.79 -0.22
CA VAL A 297 16.33 -20.12 1.01
C VAL A 297 16.74 -19.21 2.18
N PHE A 298 18.04 -19.08 2.46
CA PHE A 298 18.51 -18.22 3.55
C PHE A 298 18.15 -16.74 3.30
N LEU A 299 18.36 -16.24 2.08
CA LEU A 299 18.04 -14.87 1.69
C LEU A 299 16.54 -14.59 1.81
N ALA A 300 15.66 -15.48 1.34
CA ALA A 300 14.22 -15.33 1.46
C ALA A 300 13.77 -15.23 2.92
N ILE A 301 14.22 -16.16 3.78
CA ILE A 301 13.84 -16.20 5.19
C ILE A 301 14.36 -14.98 5.93
N ILE A 302 15.67 -14.71 5.86
CA ILE A 302 16.31 -13.67 6.65
C ILE A 302 15.85 -12.28 6.17
N ARG A 303 15.67 -12.07 4.86
CA ARG A 303 15.13 -10.81 4.32
C ARG A 303 13.67 -10.61 4.72
N ALA A 304 12.81 -11.63 4.62
CA ALA A 304 11.41 -11.52 5.07
C ALA A 304 11.30 -11.20 6.57
N THR A 305 12.09 -11.88 7.42
CA THR A 305 12.16 -11.58 8.86
C THR A 305 12.68 -10.17 9.12
N ALA A 306 13.73 -9.71 8.41
CA ALA A 306 14.27 -8.37 8.58
C ALA A 306 13.25 -7.26 8.22
N ILE A 307 12.51 -7.42 7.12
CA ILE A 307 11.44 -6.50 6.72
C ILE A 307 10.33 -6.46 7.78
N ILE A 308 9.87 -7.63 8.22
CA ILE A 308 8.80 -7.75 9.24
C ILE A 308 9.25 -7.15 10.58
N MET A 309 10.49 -7.40 11.01
CA MET A 309 11.04 -6.81 12.24
C MET A 309 11.19 -5.29 12.14
N CYS A 310 11.59 -4.75 10.97
CA CYS A 310 11.63 -3.30 10.78
C CYS A 310 10.24 -2.67 10.89
N PHE A 311 9.20 -3.26 10.28
CA PHE A 311 7.83 -2.79 10.48
C PHE A 311 7.36 -2.95 11.94
N ARG A 312 7.76 -4.02 12.64
CA ARG A 312 7.48 -4.20 14.07
C ARG A 312 8.22 -3.19 14.96
N ALA A 313 9.40 -2.71 14.59
CA ALA A 313 10.04 -1.59 15.26
C ALA A 313 9.39 -0.23 14.93
N GLY A 314 8.47 -0.19 13.95
CA GLY A 314 7.73 1.00 13.53
C GLY A 314 8.30 1.72 12.30
N THR A 315 9.22 1.10 11.55
CA THR A 315 9.92 1.73 10.42
C THR A 315 8.93 2.09 9.33
N VAL A 316 9.05 3.31 8.80
CA VAL A 316 8.12 3.84 7.80
C VAL A 316 8.73 3.70 6.42
N GLY A 317 7.89 3.24 5.49
CA GLY A 317 8.20 2.95 4.11
C GLY A 317 7.04 2.17 3.52
N GLY A 318 7.18 1.70 2.28
CA GLY A 318 6.24 0.76 1.67
C GLY A 318 6.76 -0.66 1.58
N THR A 319 5.96 -1.53 0.97
CA THR A 319 6.25 -2.96 0.75
C THR A 319 6.54 -3.32 -0.70
N LEU A 320 6.45 -2.40 -1.67
CA LEU A 320 6.50 -2.67 -3.11
C LEU A 320 7.83 -3.30 -3.53
N THR A 321 8.95 -2.56 -3.44
CA THR A 321 10.27 -3.11 -3.81
C THR A 321 10.65 -4.33 -2.96
N PRO A 322 10.42 -4.35 -1.62
CA PRO A 322 10.64 -5.55 -0.83
C PRO A 322 9.81 -6.76 -1.25
N SER A 323 8.53 -6.60 -1.62
CA SER A 323 7.66 -7.67 -2.11
C SER A 323 8.07 -8.16 -3.50
N PHE A 324 8.40 -7.26 -4.41
CA PHE A 324 8.91 -7.62 -5.73
C PHE A 324 10.22 -8.43 -5.61
N SER A 325 11.11 -7.98 -4.74
CA SER A 325 12.37 -8.66 -4.39
C SER A 325 12.15 -10.05 -3.78
N LEU A 326 11.32 -10.18 -2.74
CA LEU A 326 10.98 -11.48 -2.16
C LEU A 326 10.29 -12.41 -3.17
N GLY A 327 9.40 -11.87 -4.01
CA GLY A 327 8.76 -12.63 -5.08
C GLY A 327 9.75 -13.14 -6.12
N ALA A 328 10.75 -12.34 -6.51
CA ALA A 328 11.83 -12.78 -7.41
C ALA A 328 12.64 -13.92 -6.79
N ILE A 329 13.06 -13.79 -5.53
CA ILE A 329 13.82 -14.82 -4.79
C ILE A 329 13.01 -16.12 -4.65
N ILE A 330 11.72 -16.02 -4.30
CA ILE A 330 10.83 -17.18 -4.14
C ILE A 330 10.50 -17.82 -5.50
N GLY A 331 10.27 -17.00 -6.53
CA GLY A 331 10.09 -17.47 -7.91
C GLY A 331 11.31 -18.24 -8.41
N ALA A 332 12.52 -17.69 -8.24
CA ALA A 332 13.76 -18.38 -8.56
C ALA A 332 13.91 -19.69 -7.79
N LEU A 333 13.58 -19.73 -6.49
CA LEU A 333 13.63 -20.94 -5.69
C LEU A 333 12.67 -22.01 -6.25
N ILE A 334 11.42 -21.64 -6.57
CA ILE A 334 10.47 -22.52 -7.26
C ILE A 334 11.06 -23.01 -8.59
N GLY A 335 11.68 -22.13 -9.37
CA GLY A 335 12.37 -22.48 -10.62
C GLY A 335 13.51 -23.49 -10.43
N THR A 336 14.36 -23.33 -9.42
CA THR A 336 15.43 -24.30 -9.14
C THR A 336 14.90 -25.68 -8.72
N LEU A 337 13.74 -25.74 -8.07
CA LEU A 337 13.07 -26.99 -7.69
C LEU A 337 12.32 -27.64 -8.87
N LEU A 338 11.82 -26.83 -9.81
CA LEU A 338 11.04 -27.27 -10.97
C LEU A 338 11.86 -27.42 -12.27
N ALA A 339 13.14 -27.03 -12.28
CA ALA A 339 14.02 -27.17 -13.44
C ALA A 339 14.05 -28.59 -14.07
N PRO A 340 13.98 -29.71 -13.31
CA PRO A 340 13.89 -31.06 -13.90
C PRO A 340 12.57 -31.35 -14.66
N LEU A 341 11.52 -30.55 -14.41
CA LEU A 341 10.19 -30.69 -15.03
C LEU A 341 9.97 -29.70 -16.19
N PHE A 342 10.70 -28.57 -16.20
CA PHE A 342 10.58 -27.50 -17.20
C PHE A 342 11.98 -27.02 -17.65
N PRO A 343 12.79 -27.89 -18.30
CA PRO A 343 14.18 -27.56 -18.65
C PRO A 343 14.31 -26.42 -19.67
N ASP A 344 13.28 -26.15 -20.47
CA ASP A 344 13.26 -25.05 -21.44
C ASP A 344 12.87 -23.69 -20.82
N VAL A 345 12.66 -23.62 -19.50
CA VAL A 345 12.24 -22.40 -18.78
C VAL A 345 13.37 -21.90 -17.88
N PRO A 346 13.99 -20.73 -18.16
CA PRO A 346 15.12 -20.22 -17.38
C PRO A 346 14.68 -19.74 -16.00
N THR A 347 15.56 -19.83 -14.99
CA THR A 347 15.26 -19.45 -13.61
C THR A 347 14.83 -17.98 -13.46
N ALA A 348 15.34 -17.08 -14.31
CA ALA A 348 14.91 -15.68 -14.38
C ALA A 348 13.41 -15.53 -14.74
N ALA A 349 12.88 -16.38 -15.63
CA ALA A 349 11.46 -16.40 -15.98
C ALA A 349 10.60 -16.79 -14.77
N PHE A 350 10.99 -17.85 -14.05
CA PHE A 350 10.35 -18.21 -12.78
C PHE A 350 10.42 -17.07 -11.75
N ALA A 351 11.53 -16.32 -11.70
CA ALA A 351 11.70 -15.19 -10.81
C ALA A 351 10.75 -14.02 -11.14
N ILE A 352 10.67 -13.55 -12.39
CA ILE A 352 9.81 -12.41 -12.74
C ILE A 352 8.31 -12.75 -12.58
N MET A 353 7.93 -14.00 -12.87
CA MET A 353 6.59 -14.52 -12.57
C MET A 353 6.35 -14.52 -11.04
N GLY A 354 7.31 -14.99 -10.24
CA GLY A 354 7.22 -14.95 -8.78
C GLY A 354 7.11 -13.53 -8.22
N ALA A 355 7.83 -12.57 -8.80
CA ALA A 355 7.79 -11.16 -8.45
C ALA A 355 6.38 -10.56 -8.68
N ALA A 356 5.77 -10.81 -9.83
CA ALA A 356 4.41 -10.38 -10.14
C ALA A 356 3.36 -11.04 -9.24
N ALA A 357 3.45 -12.36 -9.01
CA ALA A 357 2.54 -13.12 -8.14
C ALA A 357 2.58 -12.66 -6.66
N PHE A 358 3.78 -12.41 -6.14
CA PHE A 358 3.98 -11.99 -4.76
C PHE A 358 3.58 -10.52 -4.57
N LEU A 359 3.88 -9.64 -5.54
CA LEU A 359 3.51 -8.23 -5.48
C LEU A 359 1.98 -8.04 -5.57
N SER A 360 1.32 -8.69 -6.54
CA SER A 360 -0.14 -8.63 -6.72
C SER A 360 -0.91 -9.05 -5.46
N THR A 361 -0.49 -10.14 -4.82
CA THR A 361 -1.14 -10.66 -3.60
C THR A 361 -0.76 -9.89 -2.33
N THR A 362 0.44 -9.34 -2.21
CA THR A 362 0.80 -8.45 -1.09
C THR A 362 0.03 -7.12 -1.17
N MET A 363 -0.12 -6.58 -2.39
CA MET A 363 -0.79 -5.30 -2.64
C MET A 363 -2.30 -5.41 -2.80
N ALA A 364 -2.87 -6.61 -2.93
CA ALA A 364 -4.28 -6.83 -3.26
C ALA A 364 -4.72 -6.29 -4.65
N ALA A 365 -3.77 -6.15 -5.58
CA ALA A 365 -3.96 -5.49 -6.88
C ALA A 365 -3.27 -6.28 -8.01
N PRO A 366 -3.96 -7.26 -8.64
CA PRO A 366 -3.41 -8.10 -9.70
C PRO A 366 -2.94 -7.36 -10.96
N MET A 367 -3.69 -6.40 -11.47
CA MET A 367 -3.34 -5.71 -12.71
C MET A 367 -2.20 -4.71 -12.50
N PHE A 368 -2.18 -4.03 -11.36
CA PHE A 368 -1.02 -3.28 -10.88
C PHE A 368 0.22 -4.18 -10.75
N GLY A 369 0.09 -5.35 -10.10
CA GLY A 369 1.21 -6.28 -9.90
C GLY A 369 1.81 -6.80 -11.20
N MET A 370 0.97 -7.02 -12.22
CA MET A 370 1.40 -7.37 -13.58
C MET A 370 2.09 -6.20 -14.28
N LEU A 371 1.46 -5.03 -14.40
CA LEU A 371 2.05 -3.91 -15.16
C LEU A 371 3.29 -3.33 -14.46
N ALA A 372 3.34 -3.36 -13.12
CA ALA A 372 4.56 -3.02 -12.39
C ALA A 372 5.72 -3.96 -12.79
N ALA A 373 5.49 -5.27 -12.92
CA ALA A 373 6.51 -6.21 -13.37
C ALA A 373 6.93 -5.95 -14.83
N VAL A 374 5.99 -5.63 -15.71
CA VAL A 374 6.26 -5.27 -17.12
C VAL A 374 7.15 -4.03 -17.21
N GLU A 375 6.70 -2.90 -16.65
CA GLU A 375 7.39 -1.60 -16.74
C GLU A 375 8.71 -1.60 -15.93
N PHE A 376 8.85 -2.45 -14.91
CA PHE A 376 10.11 -2.58 -14.14
C PHE A 376 11.26 -3.20 -14.93
N THR A 377 10.96 -4.10 -15.88
CA THR A 377 11.95 -4.86 -16.68
C THR A 377 11.99 -4.48 -18.16
N ASP A 378 11.11 -3.58 -18.60
CA ASP A 378 10.91 -3.22 -20.01
C ASP A 378 10.70 -4.44 -20.95
N MET A 379 9.83 -5.38 -20.53
CA MET A 379 9.69 -6.66 -21.23
C MET A 379 8.82 -6.57 -22.48
N ALA A 380 9.18 -7.38 -23.49
CA ALA A 380 8.40 -7.53 -24.71
C ALA A 380 6.99 -8.08 -24.43
N ALA A 381 6.02 -7.67 -25.26
CA ALA A 381 4.60 -8.03 -25.12
C ALA A 381 4.31 -9.55 -25.08
N GLN A 382 5.20 -10.39 -25.62
CA GLN A 382 5.14 -11.85 -25.57
C GLN A 382 5.12 -12.41 -24.13
N GLY A 383 5.63 -11.65 -23.16
CA GLY A 383 5.58 -12.03 -21.74
C GLY A 383 4.23 -11.77 -21.06
N TYR A 384 3.34 -10.99 -21.68
CA TYR A 384 2.13 -10.52 -21.02
C TYR A 384 1.17 -11.68 -20.71
N LEU A 385 1.04 -12.67 -21.61
CA LEU A 385 0.19 -13.84 -21.38
C LEU A 385 0.66 -14.66 -20.16
N ALA A 386 1.98 -14.89 -20.04
CA ALA A 386 2.56 -15.62 -18.92
C ALA A 386 2.36 -14.87 -17.59
N LEU A 387 2.59 -13.54 -17.55
CA LEU A 387 2.31 -12.74 -16.36
C LEU A 387 0.81 -12.67 -16.00
N PHE A 388 -0.08 -12.57 -17.00
CA PHE A 388 -1.53 -12.51 -16.79
C PHE A 388 -2.05 -13.80 -16.14
N LEU A 389 -1.66 -14.97 -16.66
CA LEU A 389 -1.95 -16.26 -16.04
C LEU A 389 -1.36 -16.37 -14.63
N THR A 390 -0.13 -15.89 -14.44
CA THR A 390 0.56 -15.87 -13.14
C THR A 390 -0.21 -15.07 -12.08
N VAL A 391 -0.60 -13.82 -12.36
CA VAL A 391 -1.31 -12.98 -11.37
C VAL A 391 -2.76 -13.43 -11.15
N ILE A 392 -3.40 -14.05 -12.15
CA ILE A 392 -4.72 -14.67 -11.98
C ILE A 392 -4.63 -15.90 -11.07
N ALA A 393 -3.65 -16.80 -11.29
CA ALA A 393 -3.42 -17.93 -10.40
C ALA A 393 -3.08 -17.49 -8.95
N ALA A 394 -2.31 -16.42 -8.80
CA ALA A 394 -2.01 -15.80 -7.52
C ALA A 394 -3.27 -15.24 -6.82
N ALA A 395 -4.12 -14.50 -7.55
CA ALA A 395 -5.36 -13.96 -7.00
C ALA A 395 -6.41 -15.04 -6.66
N LEU A 396 -6.52 -16.08 -7.51
CA LEU A 396 -7.46 -17.18 -7.31
C LEU A 396 -7.04 -18.09 -6.15
N SER A 397 -5.75 -18.43 -6.02
CA SER A 397 -5.27 -19.30 -4.93
C SER A 397 -5.59 -18.73 -3.55
N VAL A 398 -5.43 -17.42 -3.35
CA VAL A 398 -5.79 -16.73 -2.10
C VAL A 398 -7.29 -16.75 -1.83
N ARG A 399 -8.13 -16.58 -2.87
CA ARG A 399 -9.61 -16.68 -2.72
C ARG A 399 -10.03 -18.10 -2.36
N VAL A 400 -9.46 -19.12 -3.03
CA VAL A 400 -9.72 -20.54 -2.75
C VAL A 400 -9.28 -20.91 -1.33
N LEU A 401 -8.14 -20.40 -0.86
CA LEU A 401 -7.70 -20.59 0.53
C LEU A 401 -8.73 -20.05 1.53
N GLY A 402 -9.38 -18.92 1.26
CA GLY A 402 -10.47 -18.39 2.09
C GLY A 402 -11.68 -19.30 2.19
N VAL A 403 -12.10 -19.87 1.05
CA VAL A 403 -13.20 -20.85 0.99
C VAL A 403 -12.84 -22.11 1.80
N ILE A 404 -11.62 -22.65 1.63
CA ILE A 404 -11.14 -23.84 2.35
C ILE A 404 -11.08 -23.58 3.87
N LEU A 405 -10.59 -22.42 4.30
CA LEU A 405 -10.49 -22.04 5.70
C LEU A 405 -11.82 -21.57 6.32
N LYS A 406 -12.94 -21.61 5.56
CA LYS A 406 -14.27 -21.11 5.96
C LYS A 406 -14.23 -19.70 6.58
N LYS A 407 -13.39 -18.83 6.03
CA LYS A 407 -13.10 -17.49 6.57
C LYS A 407 -12.98 -16.48 5.44
N GLU A 408 -13.47 -15.26 5.64
CA GLU A 408 -13.24 -14.16 4.70
C GLU A 408 -11.75 -13.80 4.64
N VAL A 409 -11.01 -14.48 3.75
CA VAL A 409 -9.65 -14.11 3.36
C VAL A 409 -9.75 -13.02 2.29
N LYS A 410 -10.08 -11.81 2.73
CA LYS A 410 -10.02 -10.61 1.90
C LYS A 410 -8.55 -10.26 1.64
N LEU A 411 -8.19 -10.12 0.36
CA LEU A 411 -6.93 -9.50 -0.05
C LEU A 411 -6.95 -8.05 0.44
N ALA A 412 -6.06 -7.72 1.36
CA ALA A 412 -5.96 -6.39 1.97
C ALA A 412 -4.60 -5.77 1.63
N ALA A 413 -4.62 -4.52 1.21
CA ALA A 413 -3.44 -3.76 0.83
C ALA A 413 -2.55 -3.40 2.04
N PHE A 414 -1.24 -3.22 1.83
CA PHE A 414 -0.42 -2.47 2.79
C PHE A 414 -0.60 -0.96 2.55
N THR A 415 -1.08 -0.23 3.56
CA THR A 415 -1.33 1.22 3.47
C THR A 415 -0.80 1.96 4.69
N THR A 416 -0.55 3.26 4.53
CA THR A 416 -0.14 4.16 5.62
C THR A 416 -1.18 4.34 6.72
N ALA A 417 -2.42 3.83 6.55
CA ALA A 417 -3.46 3.90 7.57
C ALA A 417 -2.98 3.33 8.93
N ALA A 418 -2.27 2.21 8.91
CA ALA A 418 -1.66 1.61 10.11
C ALA A 418 -0.60 2.52 10.76
N TRP A 419 0.12 3.34 9.97
CA TRP A 419 1.11 4.29 10.49
C TRP A 419 0.47 5.58 11.04
N THR A 420 -0.62 6.04 10.44
CA THR A 420 -1.32 7.28 10.82
C THR A 420 -2.36 7.09 11.93
N GLY A 421 -2.76 5.85 12.22
CA GLY A 421 -3.79 5.55 13.22
C GLY A 421 -5.23 5.79 12.72
N THR A 422 -5.39 6.26 11.48
CA THR A 422 -6.68 6.18 10.78
C THR A 422 -7.03 4.71 10.61
N SER A 423 -8.08 4.23 11.27
CA SER A 423 -8.59 2.87 11.06
C SER A 423 -8.94 2.68 9.58
N SER A 424 -8.65 1.49 9.04
CA SER A 424 -9.04 1.15 7.67
C SER A 424 -10.52 0.78 7.61
N SER A 425 -11.40 1.75 7.88
CA SER A 425 -12.86 1.63 7.76
C SER A 425 -13.30 1.63 6.29
N ASN A 426 -12.75 0.71 5.49
CA ASN A 426 -13.10 0.53 4.09
C ASN A 426 -14.49 -0.11 3.92
N ASP A 427 -15.08 -0.62 5.01
CA ASP A 427 -16.40 -1.25 5.03
C ASP A 427 -17.58 -0.25 5.00
N SER A 428 -17.34 1.07 5.12
CA SER A 428 -18.41 2.09 5.16
C SER A 428 -18.38 3.14 4.04
N VAL A 429 -17.31 3.21 3.24
CA VAL A 429 -17.22 4.18 2.11
C VAL A 429 -18.05 3.74 0.89
N GLY A 430 -18.36 2.44 0.79
CA GLY A 430 -19.08 1.85 -0.35
C GLY A 430 -20.62 1.84 -0.29
N LYS A 431 -21.25 2.54 0.66
CA LYS A 431 -22.73 2.55 0.80
C LYS A 431 -23.33 3.93 1.10
N GLN A 432 -23.29 4.82 0.11
CA GLN A 432 -24.36 5.80 -0.07
C GLN A 432 -25.34 5.26 -1.12
N HIS A 433 -26.34 4.48 -0.67
CA HIS A 433 -27.52 4.27 -1.50
C HIS A 433 -28.30 5.59 -1.56
N ALA A 434 -28.59 6.06 -2.78
CA ALA A 434 -29.51 7.16 -2.98
C ALA A 434 -30.93 6.65 -2.67
N ASN A 435 -31.43 6.91 -1.46
CA ASN A 435 -32.85 6.73 -1.17
C ASN A 435 -33.65 7.76 -1.96
N SER A 436 -34.57 7.27 -2.79
CA SER A 436 -35.53 8.08 -3.53
C SER A 436 -36.64 8.58 -2.59
N ASP A 437 -36.37 9.63 -1.82
CA ASP A 437 -37.42 10.48 -1.23
C ASP A 437 -36.86 11.86 -0.86
N GLY A 438 -37.25 12.88 -1.63
CA GLY A 438 -36.69 14.24 -1.54
C GLY A 438 -37.31 15.11 -0.45
N LYS A 439 -37.12 14.76 0.83
CA LYS A 439 -37.57 15.59 1.97
C LYS A 439 -36.48 15.79 3.03
N ILE A 440 -36.24 17.04 3.40
CA ILE A 440 -35.31 17.44 4.47
C ILE A 440 -36.13 17.64 5.75
N HIS A 441 -35.75 16.96 6.84
CA HIS A 441 -36.21 17.26 8.20
C HIS A 441 -35.06 17.84 9.03
N PRO A 442 -35.30 18.85 9.88
CA PRO A 442 -34.27 19.48 10.70
C PRO A 442 -34.00 18.72 12.01
N ASP A 443 -32.70 18.54 12.28
CA ASP A 443 -32.00 18.58 13.57
C ASP A 443 -32.48 17.76 14.80
N VAL A 444 -31.59 16.89 15.31
CA VAL A 444 -31.51 16.52 16.73
C VAL A 444 -30.03 16.36 17.14
N THR A 445 -29.65 17.03 18.24
CA THR A 445 -28.28 17.06 18.77
C THR A 445 -27.87 15.83 19.60
N HIS A 446 -26.60 15.42 19.53
CA HIS A 446 -25.89 14.74 20.62
C HIS A 446 -24.51 15.40 20.79
N LYS A 447 -24.25 16.16 21.86
CA LYS A 447 -23.95 15.78 23.27
C LYS A 447 -22.54 15.18 23.47
N ASP A 448 -21.83 15.76 24.43
CA ASP A 448 -20.44 15.51 24.77
C ASP A 448 -20.20 14.09 25.34
N ILE A 449 -19.03 13.53 25.00
CA ILE A 449 -18.47 12.36 25.67
C ILE A 449 -17.10 12.74 26.21
N LYS A 450 -16.98 12.79 27.56
CA LYS A 450 -15.67 12.93 28.22
C LYS A 450 -14.88 11.63 28.06
N PRO A 451 -13.55 11.68 27.85
CA PRO A 451 -12.72 10.50 28.01
C PRO A 451 -12.71 10.09 29.49
N ASN A 452 -12.93 8.81 29.79
CA ASN A 452 -12.94 8.28 31.15
C ASN A 452 -11.64 7.53 31.45
N ASP A 453 -11.20 7.61 32.70
CA ASP A 453 -9.83 7.29 33.12
C ASP A 453 -9.48 5.80 33.09
N ARG A 454 -8.17 5.53 32.93
CA ARG A 454 -7.50 4.26 33.28
C ARG A 454 -6.09 4.54 33.78
N GLU A 455 -5.99 4.79 35.08
CA GLU A 455 -4.75 4.74 35.87
C GLU A 455 -4.02 3.41 35.60
N SER A 456 -2.75 3.42 35.18
CA SER A 456 -1.55 3.50 36.04
C SER A 456 -1.60 2.53 37.23
N ALA A 457 -1.09 1.31 37.01
CA ALA A 457 -0.85 0.34 38.06
C ALA A 457 0.58 0.46 38.58
N ASP A 458 0.73 0.96 39.81
CA ASP A 458 1.93 0.90 40.64
C ASP A 458 1.51 0.94 42.12
N GLY A 459 2.21 0.22 43.00
CA GLY A 459 2.06 0.32 44.45
C GLY A 459 1.07 -0.64 45.13
N ASN A 460 1.63 -1.60 45.87
CA ASN A 460 1.01 -2.46 46.90
C ASN A 460 2.09 -2.65 47.99
N PRO A 461 1.82 -2.92 49.28
CA PRO A 461 0.54 -3.10 50.00
C PRO A 461 0.38 -2.22 51.28
N LEU A 462 -0.76 -2.34 51.99
CA LEU A 462 -0.89 -2.68 53.44
C LEU A 462 -2.23 -2.24 54.08
N GLY A 463 -3.01 -3.20 54.58
CA GLY A 463 -4.04 -3.04 55.65
C GLY A 463 -5.31 -2.19 55.36
N SER A 464 -6.44 -2.39 56.05
CA SER A 464 -6.84 -3.47 56.96
C SER A 464 -8.35 -3.47 57.28
N HIS A 465 -9.02 -4.61 57.05
CA HIS A 465 -10.33 -5.04 57.61
C HIS A 465 -11.63 -4.22 57.30
N PRO A 466 -12.83 -4.83 57.46
CA PRO A 466 -14.05 -4.41 56.76
C PRO A 466 -15.32 -4.32 57.67
N ASP A 467 -16.49 -4.44 57.02
CA ASP A 467 -17.82 -4.82 57.54
C ASP A 467 -18.66 -3.80 58.35
N GLU A 468 -19.85 -3.45 57.83
CA GLU A 468 -21.12 -3.78 58.51
C GLU A 468 -22.33 -3.80 57.54
N VAL A 469 -23.51 -4.23 58.00
CA VAL A 469 -24.65 -4.70 57.18
C VAL A 469 -26.01 -4.17 57.67
N ALA A 470 -26.84 -3.62 56.77
CA ALA A 470 -28.30 -3.40 56.89
C ALA A 470 -28.86 -2.72 55.61
N ASP A 471 -30.15 -2.75 55.22
CA ASP A 471 -31.23 -3.74 55.35
C ASP A 471 -32.30 -3.43 54.26
N LYS A 472 -33.36 -4.24 54.14
CA LYS A 472 -34.52 -4.12 53.21
C LYS A 472 -35.73 -3.47 53.91
N PRO A 473 -36.83 -3.01 53.23
CA PRO A 473 -37.80 -3.90 52.57
C PRO A 473 -38.57 -3.30 51.34
N LYS A 474 -39.84 -3.70 51.13
CA LYS A 474 -40.66 -3.58 49.89
C LYS A 474 -41.81 -2.56 50.01
N GLY A 475 -42.37 -2.11 48.87
CA GLY A 475 -43.72 -1.50 48.74
C GLY A 475 -44.16 -1.37 47.24
N PRO A 476 -45.47 -1.33 46.87
CA PRO A 476 -45.94 -1.62 45.50
C PRO A 476 -46.92 -0.57 44.88
N ASP A 477 -47.80 -1.01 43.96
CA ASP A 477 -49.04 -0.37 43.41
C ASP A 477 -48.84 0.64 42.24
N GLU A 478 -49.69 0.82 41.20
CA GLU A 478 -50.99 0.27 40.68
C GLU A 478 -50.95 0.37 39.10
N ILE A 479 -51.48 -0.55 38.26
CA ILE A 479 -52.87 -0.83 37.77
C ILE A 479 -53.48 0.27 36.85
N GLY A 480 -54.01 -0.12 35.68
CA GLY A 480 -54.59 0.78 34.66
C GLY A 480 -54.62 0.15 33.25
N ASP A 481 -55.75 0.30 32.54
CA ASP A 481 -56.27 -0.69 31.58
C ASP A 481 -57.12 -0.09 30.39
N ASP A 482 -57.69 -0.97 29.55
CA ASP A 482 -58.65 -0.77 28.42
C ASP A 482 -58.18 0.01 27.13
N ASP A 483 -58.97 0.13 26.03
CA ASP A 483 -59.43 -0.84 24.98
C ASP A 483 -60.09 0.00 23.80
N THR A 484 -60.63 -0.42 22.62
CA THR A 484 -60.83 -1.68 21.85
C THR A 484 -60.95 -1.42 20.32
N THR A 485 -60.68 -2.43 19.46
CA THR A 485 -61.34 -2.74 18.14
C THR A 485 -61.09 -1.97 16.81
N ARG A 486 -61.19 -2.77 15.71
CA ARG A 486 -61.66 -2.51 14.32
C ARG A 486 -60.79 -1.65 13.38
N ALA A 487 -60.49 -1.96 12.10
CA ALA A 487 -60.88 -2.97 11.07
C ALA A 487 -61.93 -2.55 10.01
N ALA A 488 -61.68 -2.98 8.75
CA ALA A 488 -62.50 -2.84 7.51
C ALA A 488 -62.55 -1.41 6.89
N GLN A 489 -62.78 -1.16 5.58
CA GLN A 489 -62.90 -2.02 4.38
C GLN A 489 -62.76 -1.19 3.06
N ASP A 490 -62.75 -1.86 1.89
CA ASP A 490 -63.23 -1.39 0.55
C ASP A 490 -62.52 -0.19 -0.16
N SER A 491 -62.59 0.02 -1.49
CA SER A 491 -62.78 -0.84 -2.69
C SER A 491 -62.61 0.00 -3.98
N ASP A 492 -62.20 -0.62 -5.12
CA ASP A 492 -62.58 -0.24 -6.51
C ASP A 492 -62.21 1.18 -7.08
N THR A 493 -62.17 1.47 -8.40
CA THR A 493 -62.30 0.70 -9.68
C THR A 493 -61.60 1.46 -10.85
N LEU A 494 -61.14 0.72 -11.89
CA LEU A 494 -61.09 1.08 -13.35
C LEU A 494 -60.27 2.35 -13.79
N ASP A 495 -59.90 2.62 -15.07
CA ASP A 495 -60.13 2.00 -16.39
C ASP A 495 -58.98 2.34 -17.42
N ARG A 496 -58.88 1.56 -18.52
CA ARG A 496 -58.26 1.81 -19.88
C ARG A 496 -56.74 1.87 -20.15
N ASP A 497 -56.35 0.96 -21.06
CA ASP A 497 -55.27 0.96 -22.09
C ASP A 497 -55.88 1.50 -23.44
N PRO A 498 -55.30 1.47 -24.69
CA PRO A 498 -53.96 1.05 -25.17
C PRO A 498 -53.29 1.92 -26.30
N GLY A 499 -52.04 1.57 -26.66
CA GLY A 499 -51.41 1.88 -27.99
C GLY A 499 -50.53 3.13 -28.09
N GLN A 500 -49.61 3.29 -29.08
CA GLN A 500 -49.18 2.42 -30.20
C GLN A 500 -47.74 2.78 -30.68
N SER A 501 -47.24 2.12 -31.74
CA SER A 501 -45.97 2.28 -32.52
C SER A 501 -45.39 3.71 -32.71
N GLY A 502 -44.09 3.91 -33.02
CA GLY A 502 -42.99 2.98 -33.35
C GLY A 502 -41.77 3.68 -34.00
N ASP A 503 -40.98 2.91 -34.78
CA ASP A 503 -39.89 3.28 -35.71
C ASP A 503 -38.51 3.81 -35.24
N THR A 504 -37.51 3.42 -36.04
CA THR A 504 -36.06 3.68 -36.00
C THR A 504 -35.61 4.10 -37.43
N PRO A 505 -34.32 4.26 -37.76
CA PRO A 505 -33.26 5.12 -37.20
C PRO A 505 -32.60 6.02 -38.29
N ARG A 506 -31.52 6.76 -37.94
CA ARG A 506 -30.33 7.18 -38.76
C ARG A 506 -29.91 8.64 -38.51
N GLN A 507 -28.66 8.87 -38.09
CA GLN A 507 -27.52 8.99 -39.02
C GLN A 507 -26.27 8.39 -38.36
#